data_AF-A0A031JKG9-F1
#
_entry.id   AF-A0A031JKG9-F1
#
_cell.length_a   1.000
_cell.length_b   1.000
_cell.length_c   1.000
_cell.angle_alpha   90.00
_cell.angle_beta   90.00
_cell.angle_gamma   90.00
#
_symmetry.space_group_name_H-M   'P 1'
#
loop_
_entity.id
_entity.type
_entity.pdbx_description
1 polymer ?
#
loop_
_entity_poly.entity_id
_entity_poly.type
_entity_poly.pdbx_seq_one_letter_code
_entity_poly.pdbx_strand_id
1 'polypeptide(L)'
;MNQSFETQVRIAIRALSDVIAPALAGADKHVVEQLQLTIATLGFVADRIPEATRFARLELSSCLALAERARAIVQPSLPAESEALAAGISVGEEVLALCVRDAADCEAASRHLREQLAALVATTHGSPCERDVTAAILDGSEAMLAQARLWALPFGFELTPEALPVPAW
;
A
#
# COMPACT_ATOMS: atom_id res chain seq x y z
N MET A 1 25.73 -3.52 -13.02
CA MET A 1 25.23 -2.33 -12.31
C MET A 1 23.71 -2.34 -12.49
N ASN A 2 22.94 -2.89 -11.54
CA ASN A 2 21.49 -2.92 -11.66
C ASN A 2 20.95 -1.52 -11.34
N GLN A 3 20.53 -0.79 -12.37
CA GLN A 3 19.78 0.45 -12.20
C GLN A 3 18.42 0.14 -11.54
N SER A 4 17.85 1.08 -10.78
CA SER A 4 16.53 0.88 -10.16
C SER A 4 15.47 0.56 -11.22
N PHE A 5 14.45 -0.21 -10.86
CA PHE A 5 13.36 -0.55 -11.76
C PHE A 5 12.71 0.69 -12.38
N GLU A 6 12.49 1.75 -11.59
CA GLU A 6 12.00 3.05 -12.08
C GLU A 6 12.89 3.61 -13.21
N THR A 7 14.21 3.58 -13.02
CA THR A 7 15.16 4.07 -14.02
C THR A 7 15.05 3.25 -15.31
N GLN A 8 14.92 1.93 -15.21
CA GLN A 8 14.78 1.04 -16.36
C GLN A 8 13.50 1.34 -17.15
N VAL A 9 12.37 1.57 -16.47
CA VAL A 9 11.10 1.94 -17.12
C VAL A 9 11.23 3.28 -17.85
N ARG A 10 11.83 4.30 -17.22
CA ARG A 10 12.05 5.61 -17.86
C ARG A 10 12.96 5.52 -19.09
N ILE A 11 14.00 4.68 -19.04
CA ILE A 11 14.87 4.42 -20.19
C ILE A 11 14.09 3.73 -21.31
N ALA A 12 13.26 2.73 -20.99
CA ALA A 12 12.44 2.04 -21.97
C ALA A 12 11.46 2.99 -22.68
N ILE A 13 10.75 3.84 -21.91
CA ILE A 13 9.86 4.88 -22.46
C ILE A 13 10.63 5.79 -23.43
N ARG A 14 11.83 6.23 -23.05
CA ARG A 14 12.67 7.08 -23.89
C ARG A 14 13.11 6.39 -25.16
N ALA A 15 13.56 5.13 -25.09
CA ALA A 15 13.93 4.37 -26.28
C ALA A 15 12.74 4.18 -27.24
N LEU A 16 11.56 3.89 -26.69
CA LEU A 16 10.33 3.75 -27.48
C LEU A 16 9.94 5.08 -28.16
N SER A 17 10.07 6.20 -27.46
CA SER A 17 9.65 7.53 -27.93
C SER A 17 10.65 8.17 -28.89
N ASP A 18 11.95 8.10 -28.56
CA ASP A 18 13.00 8.86 -29.26
C ASP A 18 13.62 8.06 -30.42
N VAL A 19 13.57 6.73 -30.38
CA VAL A 19 14.23 5.86 -31.36
C VAL A 19 13.22 5.05 -32.16
N ILE A 20 12.33 4.33 -31.48
CA ILE A 20 11.43 3.36 -32.14
C ILE A 20 10.26 4.06 -32.84
N ALA A 21 9.60 5.02 -32.19
CA ALA A 21 8.47 5.73 -32.79
C ALA A 21 8.85 6.47 -34.09
N PRO A 22 9.99 7.21 -34.17
CA PRO A 22 10.43 7.81 -35.43
C PRO A 22 10.81 6.78 -36.50
N ALA A 23 11.39 5.64 -36.12
CA ALA A 23 11.76 4.58 -37.05
C ALA A 23 10.56 3.87 -37.69
N LEU A 24 9.38 3.97 -37.06
CA LEU A 24 8.11 3.45 -37.57
C LEU A 24 7.34 4.45 -38.44
N ALA A 25 7.98 5.54 -38.88
CA ALA A 25 7.37 6.49 -39.80
C ALA A 25 6.89 5.77 -41.08
N GLY A 26 5.58 5.87 -41.36
CA GLY A 26 4.94 5.20 -42.49
C GLY A 26 4.41 3.79 -42.22
N ALA A 27 4.54 3.28 -40.99
CA ALA A 27 3.85 2.06 -40.57
C ALA A 27 2.33 2.23 -40.55
N ASP A 28 1.61 1.11 -40.58
CA ASP A 28 0.16 1.11 -40.48
C ASP A 28 -0.32 1.79 -39.19
N LYS A 29 -1.44 2.51 -39.28
CA LYS A 29 -2.01 3.29 -38.18
C LYS A 29 -2.15 2.48 -36.88
N HIS A 30 -2.61 1.23 -37.00
CA HIS A 30 -2.81 0.36 -35.84
C HIS A 30 -1.49 0.04 -35.11
N VAL A 31 -0.37 -0.10 -35.82
CA VAL A 31 0.96 -0.33 -35.23
C VAL A 31 1.39 0.88 -34.41
N VAL A 32 1.22 2.08 -34.97
CA VAL A 32 1.54 3.33 -34.29
C VAL A 32 0.67 3.49 -33.04
N GLU A 33 -0.63 3.20 -33.13
CA GLU A 33 -1.55 3.24 -31.98
C GLU A 33 -1.15 2.27 -30.88
N GLN A 34 -0.78 1.02 -31.20
CA GLN A 34 -0.32 0.05 -30.19
C GLN A 34 0.99 0.47 -29.51
N LEU A 35 1.92 1.09 -30.26
CA LEU A 35 3.13 1.64 -29.66
C LEU A 35 2.80 2.78 -28.68
N GLN A 36 1.93 3.69 -29.08
CA GLN A 36 1.52 4.80 -28.21
C GLN A 36 0.81 4.30 -26.95
N LEU A 37 -0.05 3.29 -27.06
CA LEU A 37 -0.67 2.63 -25.90
C LEU A 37 0.37 1.99 -24.98
N THR A 38 1.41 1.37 -25.54
CA THR A 38 2.51 0.78 -24.77
C THR A 38 3.28 1.86 -24.02
N ILE A 39 3.64 2.95 -24.68
CA ILE A 39 4.33 4.10 -24.06
C ILE A 39 3.47 4.70 -22.95
N ALA A 40 2.18 4.93 -23.20
CA ALA A 40 1.25 5.47 -22.22
C ALA A 40 1.12 4.56 -20.99
N THR A 41 1.05 3.24 -21.20
CA THR A 41 0.98 2.25 -20.11
C THR A 41 2.25 2.26 -19.27
N LEU A 42 3.42 2.30 -19.91
CA LEU A 42 4.70 2.39 -19.19
C LEU A 42 4.83 3.72 -18.44
N GLY A 43 4.37 4.83 -19.04
CA GLY A 43 4.31 6.14 -18.39
C GLY A 43 3.47 6.11 -17.13
N PHE A 44 2.28 5.51 -17.20
CA PHE A 44 1.43 5.29 -16.03
C PHE A 44 2.15 4.50 -14.94
N VAL A 45 2.83 3.40 -15.29
CA VAL A 45 3.62 2.61 -14.32
C VAL A 45 4.73 3.44 -13.70
N ALA A 46 5.48 4.21 -14.50
CA ALA A 46 6.56 5.07 -14.01
C ALA A 46 6.07 6.10 -12.98
N ASP A 47 4.87 6.67 -13.20
CA ASP A 47 4.26 7.62 -12.27
C ASP A 47 3.70 6.95 -11.01
N ARG A 48 3.44 5.64 -11.04
CA ARG A 48 2.94 4.88 -9.89
C ARG A 48 4.03 4.31 -8.99
N ILE A 49 5.23 4.07 -9.49
CA ILE A 49 6.31 3.49 -8.68
C ILE A 49 6.63 4.31 -7.43
N PRO A 50 6.86 5.65 -7.49
CA PRO A 50 7.14 6.44 -6.29
C PRO A 50 5.95 6.46 -5.32
N GLU A 51 4.74 6.48 -5.87
CA GLU A 51 3.51 6.50 -5.10
C GLU A 51 3.27 5.18 -4.37
N ALA A 52 3.70 4.04 -4.93
CA ALA A 52 3.54 2.72 -4.31
C ALA A 52 4.33 2.63 -2.99
N THR A 53 5.59 3.09 -2.98
CA THR A 53 6.40 3.13 -1.75
C THR A 53 5.76 4.04 -0.70
N ARG A 54 5.25 5.19 -1.12
CA ARG A 54 4.58 6.13 -0.20
C ARG A 54 3.29 5.53 0.38
N PHE A 55 2.49 4.90 -0.46
CA PHE A 55 1.28 4.20 -0.05
C PHE A 55 1.58 3.06 0.93
N ALA A 56 2.59 2.24 0.66
CA ALA A 56 2.98 1.14 1.54
C ALA A 56 3.43 1.63 2.93
N ARG A 57 4.18 2.75 2.99
CA ARG A 57 4.54 3.40 4.27
C ARG A 57 3.31 3.88 5.04
N LEU A 58 2.34 4.47 4.35
CA LEU A 58 1.10 4.95 4.95
C LEU A 58 0.21 3.79 5.43
N GLU A 59 0.14 2.69 4.68
CA GLU A 59 -0.54 1.46 5.09
C GLU A 59 0.10 0.87 6.37
N LEU A 60 1.43 0.78 6.41
CA LEU A 60 2.15 0.29 7.59
C LEU A 60 1.92 1.18 8.81
N SER A 61 1.97 2.50 8.63
CA SER A 61 1.69 3.47 9.70
C SER A 61 0.28 3.30 10.27
N SER A 62 -0.71 3.05 9.39
CA SER A 62 -2.09 2.81 9.80
C SER A 62 -2.24 1.49 10.55
N CYS A 63 -1.56 0.43 10.10
CA CYS A 63 -1.54 -0.86 10.78
C CYS A 63 -0.91 -0.74 12.18
N LEU A 64 0.20 -0.01 12.33
CA LEU A 64 0.86 0.25 13.61
C LEU A 64 -0.06 1.00 14.58
N ALA A 65 -0.72 2.06 14.12
CA ALA A 65 -1.66 2.81 14.94
C ALA A 65 -2.86 1.96 15.38
N LEU A 66 -3.35 1.06 14.53
CA LEU A 66 -4.42 0.13 14.90
C LEU A 66 -3.93 -0.93 15.89
N ALA A 67 -2.71 -1.47 15.68
CA ALA A 67 -2.09 -2.44 16.57
C ALA A 67 -1.87 -1.87 17.97
N GLU A 68 -1.37 -0.63 18.10
CA GLU A 68 -1.21 0.01 19.41
C GLU A 68 -2.54 0.21 20.14
N ARG A 69 -3.59 0.63 19.41
CA ARG A 69 -4.93 0.74 20.00
C ARG A 69 -5.46 -0.62 20.48
N ALA A 70 -5.36 -1.65 19.65
CA ALA A 70 -5.78 -2.99 20.02
C ALA A 70 -4.98 -3.54 21.21
N ARG A 71 -3.66 -3.30 21.24
CA ARG A 71 -2.77 -3.68 22.35
C ARG A 71 -3.23 -3.08 23.66
N ALA A 72 -3.50 -1.77 23.69
CA ALA A 72 -3.95 -1.08 24.89
C ALA A 72 -5.28 -1.64 25.44
N ILE A 73 -6.18 -2.06 24.56
CA ILE A 73 -7.47 -2.66 24.95
C ILE A 73 -7.27 -4.05 25.56
N VAL A 74 -6.40 -4.88 24.97
CA VAL A 74 -6.24 -6.28 25.41
C VAL A 74 -5.28 -6.43 26.58
N GLN A 75 -4.35 -5.49 26.79
CA GLN A 75 -3.33 -5.54 27.85
C GLN A 75 -3.86 -5.94 29.24
N PRO A 76 -5.01 -5.44 29.73
CA PRO A 76 -5.49 -5.78 31.07
C PRO A 76 -6.02 -7.22 31.20
N SER A 77 -6.51 -7.82 30.10
CA SER A 77 -7.22 -9.11 30.11
C SER A 77 -6.45 -10.24 29.44
N LEU A 78 -5.57 -9.90 28.49
CA LEU A 78 -4.85 -10.81 27.60
C LEU A 78 -3.39 -10.31 27.46
N PRO A 79 -2.58 -10.39 28.54
CA PRO A 79 -1.25 -9.80 28.57
C PRO A 79 -0.26 -10.50 27.61
N ALA A 80 -0.41 -11.80 27.37
CA ALA A 80 0.45 -12.54 26.44
C ALA A 80 0.21 -12.09 24.99
N GLU A 81 -1.05 -11.89 24.61
CA GLU A 81 -1.46 -11.38 23.31
C GLU A 81 -1.02 -9.92 23.12
N SER A 82 -1.11 -9.12 24.18
CA SER A 82 -0.57 -7.76 24.19
C SER A 82 0.94 -7.73 23.95
N GLU A 83 1.70 -8.65 24.54
CA GLU A 83 3.15 -8.76 24.37
C GLU A 83 3.52 -9.23 22.95
N ALA A 84 2.79 -10.22 22.42
CA ALA A 84 2.96 -10.68 21.04
C ALA A 84 2.72 -9.54 20.03
N LEU A 85 1.69 -8.71 20.26
CA LEU A 85 1.41 -7.56 19.41
C LEU A 85 2.47 -6.46 19.55
N ALA A 86 2.99 -6.23 20.77
CA ALA A 86 4.10 -5.29 21.00
C ALA A 86 5.36 -5.66 20.19
N ALA A 87 5.68 -6.95 20.11
CA ALA A 87 6.80 -7.42 19.30
C ALA A 87 6.59 -7.13 17.80
N GLY A 88 5.37 -7.36 17.28
CA GLY A 88 5.02 -7.03 15.90
C GLY A 88 5.11 -5.53 15.60
N ILE A 89 4.62 -4.70 16.53
CA ILE A 89 4.71 -3.24 16.44
C ILE A 89 6.17 -2.79 16.35
N SER A 90 7.03 -3.26 17.27
CA SER A 90 8.46 -2.91 17.27
C SER A 90 9.14 -3.23 15.93
N VAL A 91 8.89 -4.41 15.36
CA VAL A 91 9.43 -4.79 14.04
C VAL A 91 8.89 -3.87 12.95
N GLY A 92 7.59 -3.56 12.97
CA GLY A 92 6.98 -2.66 11.99
C GLY A 92 7.52 -1.23 12.07
N GLU A 93 7.80 -0.70 13.26
CA GLU A 93 8.41 0.62 13.44
C GLU A 93 9.84 0.67 12.87
N GLU A 94 10.64 -0.38 13.10
CA GLU A 94 11.97 -0.52 12.51
C GLU A 94 11.92 -0.54 10.98
N VAL A 95 11.00 -1.33 10.41
CA VAL A 95 10.78 -1.38 8.96
C VAL A 95 10.36 -0.01 8.43
N LEU A 96 9.41 0.67 9.08
CA LEU A 96 8.94 1.98 8.65
C LEU A 96 10.05 3.04 8.66
N ALA A 97 10.96 2.98 9.64
CA ALA A 97 12.11 3.86 9.71
C ALA A 97 13.11 3.64 8.56
N LEU A 98 13.24 2.41 8.06
CA LEU A 98 14.22 2.01 7.04
C LEU A 98 13.65 1.97 5.61
N CYS A 99 12.33 1.92 5.45
CA CYS A 99 11.62 1.74 4.18
C CYS A 99 11.69 3.01 3.29
N VAL A 100 12.86 3.29 2.69
CA VAL A 100 13.09 4.53 1.90
C VAL A 100 12.86 4.32 0.40
N ARG A 101 13.05 3.09 -0.12
CA ARG A 101 13.08 2.85 -1.57
C ARG A 101 12.33 1.63 -2.07
N ASP A 102 11.93 0.72 -1.18
CA ASP A 102 11.22 -0.50 -1.55
C ASP A 102 9.94 -0.61 -0.75
N ALA A 103 8.82 -0.77 -1.45
CA ALA A 103 7.50 -0.97 -0.87
C ALA A 103 7.36 -2.37 -0.25
N ALA A 104 8.12 -3.36 -0.73
CA ALA A 104 7.93 -4.77 -0.39
C ALA A 104 8.08 -5.04 1.12
N ASP A 105 9.07 -4.42 1.77
CA ASP A 105 9.27 -4.57 3.22
C ASP A 105 8.10 -3.97 4.01
N CYS A 106 7.65 -2.77 3.61
CA CYS A 106 6.49 -2.12 4.21
C CYS A 106 5.21 -2.94 4.02
N GLU A 107 4.98 -3.50 2.83
CA GLU A 107 3.83 -4.36 2.53
C GLU A 107 3.86 -5.66 3.33
N ALA A 108 5.03 -6.29 3.45
CA ALA A 108 5.20 -7.51 4.24
C ALA A 108 4.93 -7.27 5.73
N ALA A 109 5.47 -6.18 6.29
CA ALA A 109 5.19 -5.78 7.68
C ALA A 109 3.71 -5.45 7.90
N SER A 110 3.08 -4.72 6.97
CA SER A 110 1.64 -4.41 7.02
C SER A 110 0.77 -5.65 6.98
N ARG A 111 1.14 -6.65 6.16
CA ARG A 111 0.45 -7.94 6.10
C ARG A 111 0.59 -8.70 7.42
N HIS A 112 1.81 -8.76 7.96
CA HIS A 112 2.07 -9.44 9.22
C HIS A 112 1.24 -8.85 10.37
N LEU A 113 1.21 -7.53 10.52
CA LEU A 113 0.38 -6.86 11.55
C LEU A 113 -1.11 -7.16 11.36
N ARG A 114 -1.61 -7.18 10.12
CA ARG A 114 -3.02 -7.53 9.84
C ARG A 114 -3.34 -8.98 10.22
N GLU A 115 -2.42 -9.91 9.96
CA GLU A 115 -2.56 -11.31 10.38
C GLU A 115 -2.59 -11.44 11.91
N GLN A 116 -1.72 -10.71 12.61
CA GLN A 116 -1.73 -10.68 14.08
C GLN A 116 -3.03 -10.07 14.64
N LEU A 117 -3.53 -8.99 14.04
CA LEU A 117 -4.81 -8.38 14.42
C LEU A 117 -5.99 -9.32 14.18
N ALA A 118 -6.02 -10.03 13.04
CA ALA A 118 -7.05 -11.02 12.76
C ALA A 118 -7.01 -12.19 13.76
N ALA A 119 -5.82 -12.68 14.09
CA ALA A 119 -5.64 -13.69 15.13
C ALA A 119 -6.09 -13.19 16.50
N LEU A 120 -5.79 -11.94 16.85
CA LEU A 120 -6.21 -11.32 18.10
C LEU A 120 -7.74 -11.30 18.22
N VAL A 121 -8.45 -10.89 17.17
CA VAL A 121 -9.93 -10.90 17.15
C VAL A 121 -10.46 -12.29 17.47
N ALA A 122 -9.91 -13.34 16.83
CA ALA A 122 -10.32 -14.72 17.12
C ALA A 122 -10.06 -15.12 18.58
N THR A 123 -8.92 -14.74 19.15
CA THR A 123 -8.57 -15.04 20.56
C THR A 123 -9.44 -14.26 21.55
N THR A 124 -9.93 -13.08 21.18
CA THR A 124 -10.78 -12.26 22.06
C THR A 124 -12.21 -12.79 22.17
N HIS A 125 -12.62 -13.80 21.39
CA HIS A 125 -13.99 -14.30 21.40
C HIS A 125 -14.41 -14.81 22.79
N GLY A 126 -15.54 -14.33 23.30
CA GLY A 126 -16.06 -14.64 24.63
C GLY A 126 -15.32 -13.94 25.78
N SER A 127 -14.30 -13.14 25.49
CA SER A 127 -13.58 -12.35 26.50
C SER A 127 -14.28 -11.02 26.79
N PRO A 128 -14.03 -10.39 27.96
CA PRO A 128 -14.62 -9.08 28.28
C PRO A 128 -14.23 -7.96 27.31
N CYS A 129 -13.10 -8.08 26.59
CA CYS A 129 -12.61 -7.07 25.66
C CYS A 129 -13.03 -7.31 24.20
N GLU A 130 -13.75 -8.41 23.89
CA GLU A 130 -14.17 -8.77 22.51
C GLU A 130 -14.81 -7.60 21.76
N ARG A 131 -15.80 -6.96 22.40
CA ARG A 131 -16.55 -5.86 21.81
C ARG A 131 -15.67 -4.65 21.51
N ASP A 132 -14.79 -4.32 22.44
CA ASP A 132 -13.97 -3.11 22.34
C ASP A 132 -12.86 -3.31 21.30
N VAL A 133 -12.28 -4.51 21.21
CA VAL A 133 -11.35 -4.89 20.13
C VAL A 133 -12.05 -4.85 18.78
N THR A 134 -13.24 -5.46 18.68
CA THR A 134 -14.00 -5.49 17.41
C THR A 134 -14.34 -4.08 16.94
N ALA A 135 -14.78 -3.20 17.84
CA ALA A 135 -15.05 -1.80 17.52
C ALA A 135 -13.79 -1.08 17.02
N ALA A 136 -12.66 -1.24 17.71
CA ALA A 136 -11.40 -0.61 17.30
C ALA A 136 -10.94 -1.07 15.90
N ILE A 137 -11.10 -2.35 15.57
CA ILE A 137 -10.78 -2.90 14.24
C ILE A 137 -11.70 -2.33 13.17
N LEU A 138 -13.01 -2.28 13.42
CA LEU A 138 -13.98 -1.73 12.46
C LEU A 138 -13.70 -0.24 12.20
N ASP A 139 -13.50 0.55 13.26
CA ASP A 139 -13.19 1.97 13.14
C ASP A 139 -11.85 2.21 12.41
N GLY A 140 -10.84 1.38 12.68
CA GLY A 140 -9.56 1.44 11.97
C GLY A 140 -9.68 1.06 10.48
N SER A 141 -10.57 0.14 10.15
CA SER A 141 -10.75 -0.35 8.78
C SER A 141 -11.33 0.71 7.85
N GLU A 142 -12.17 1.62 8.35
CA GLU A 142 -12.74 2.70 7.53
C GLU A 142 -11.65 3.58 6.90
N ALA A 143 -10.68 4.03 7.71
CA ALA A 143 -9.58 4.87 7.23
C ALA A 143 -8.69 4.11 6.22
N MET A 144 -8.40 2.84 6.49
CA MET A 144 -7.59 2.01 5.59
C MET A 144 -8.29 1.77 4.25
N LEU A 145 -9.62 1.53 4.27
CA LEU A 145 -10.42 1.38 3.05
C LEU A 145 -10.47 2.68 2.25
N ALA A 146 -10.64 3.83 2.90
CA ALA A 146 -10.62 5.13 2.23
C ALA A 146 -9.27 5.38 1.53
N GLN A 147 -8.17 5.00 2.18
CA GLN A 147 -6.84 5.10 1.59
C GLN A 147 -6.67 4.16 0.38
N ALA A 148 -7.13 2.90 0.48
CA ALA A 148 -7.09 1.95 -0.63
C ALA A 148 -7.91 2.45 -1.83
N ARG A 149 -9.05 3.09 -1.59
CA ARG A 149 -9.87 3.74 -2.63
C ARG A 149 -9.13 4.89 -3.29
N LEU A 150 -8.47 5.75 -2.52
CA LEU A 150 -7.62 6.83 -3.05
C LEU A 150 -6.48 6.28 -3.93
N TRP A 151 -5.83 5.20 -3.52
CA TRP A 151 -4.81 4.53 -4.32
C TRP A 151 -5.35 4.02 -5.66
N ALA A 152 -6.59 3.53 -5.65
CA ALA A 152 -7.27 3.02 -6.84
C ALA A 152 -7.84 4.13 -7.76
N LEU A 153 -7.82 5.40 -7.33
CA LEU A 153 -8.44 6.52 -8.06
C LEU A 153 -7.96 6.65 -9.52
N PRO A 154 -6.65 6.54 -9.85
CA PRO A 154 -6.19 6.69 -11.23
C PRO A 154 -6.70 5.63 -12.20
N PHE A 155 -7.26 4.52 -11.71
CA PHE A 155 -7.80 3.45 -12.55
C PHE A 155 -9.25 3.70 -12.98
N GLY A 156 -9.92 4.71 -12.42
CA GLY A 156 -11.28 5.09 -12.82
C GLY A 156 -12.39 4.15 -12.34
N PHE A 157 -12.12 3.31 -11.33
CA PHE A 157 -13.11 2.41 -10.73
C PHE A 157 -13.90 3.03 -9.57
N GLU A 158 -13.46 4.18 -9.05
CA GLU A 158 -14.12 4.85 -7.94
C GLU A 158 -15.44 5.51 -8.38
N LEU A 159 -16.54 5.15 -7.72
CA LEU A 159 -17.88 5.62 -8.07
C LEU A 159 -18.18 7.01 -7.50
N THR A 160 -17.57 7.37 -6.38
CA THR A 160 -17.75 8.67 -5.71
C THR A 160 -16.40 9.31 -5.35
N PRO A 161 -15.61 9.76 -6.34
CA PRO A 161 -14.29 10.35 -6.11
C PRO A 161 -14.31 11.55 -5.15
N GLU A 162 -15.36 12.37 -5.21
CA GLU A 162 -15.57 13.56 -4.40
C GLU A 162 -15.82 13.27 -2.92
N ALA A 163 -16.19 12.04 -2.58
CA ALA A 163 -16.41 11.60 -1.20
C ALA A 163 -15.12 11.07 -0.54
N LEU A 164 -14.02 10.96 -1.29
CA LEU A 164 -12.76 10.48 -0.74
C LEU A 164 -12.08 11.57 0.10
N PRO A 165 -11.38 11.17 1.19
CA PRO A 165 -10.64 12.13 2.00
C PRO A 165 -9.52 12.78 1.17
N VAL A 166 -9.06 13.95 1.62
CA VAL A 166 -7.84 14.54 1.06
C VAL A 166 -6.69 13.57 1.33
N PRO A 167 -5.86 13.28 0.33
CA PRO A 167 -4.77 12.36 0.54
C PRO A 167 -3.80 12.83 1.63
N ALA A 168 -3.57 12.00 2.64
CA ALA A 168 -2.78 12.33 3.82
C ALA A 168 -1.28 12.01 3.66
N TRP A 169 -0.77 12.12 2.44
CA TRP A 169 0.54 11.58 2.04
C TRP A 169 1.62 12.62 1.78
#